data_AF-A0A3E4QQE5-F1
#
_entry.id   AF-A0A3E4QQE5-F1
#
_cell.length_a   1.000
_cell.length_b   1.000
_cell.length_c   1.000
_cell.angle_alpha   90.00
_cell.angle_beta   90.00
_cell.angle_gamma   90.00
#
_symmetry.space_group_name_H-M   'P 1'
#
loop_
_entity.id
_entity.type
_entity.pdbx_description
1 polymer ?
#
loop_
_entity_poly.entity_id
_entity_poly.type
_entity_poly.pdbx_seq_one_letter_code
_entity_poly.pdbx_strand_id
1 'polypeptide(L)'
;MARSVVDPITRIEGHLSIEMEVEDGKVTEAWSCGNLYRGLENALVGRTPYDAALISERICGVCPVSHVHTSCFAAEDAYGIKIPSAARLIRNLSEGGQILHSTILWFYNLAGLDYINPLDAVNANPADAYEVCRKYGTAGADFEGLSARLKAFAENGQLSIFSGNWFDCKDADGASAFHLTPAENLVGTAHYFEGIDYQAKASQICAIIGGKMPHVMTSIPGGTSFVPTPEKLDEIIFRIRELKTWIQGTMIPDMFMIVEKYPNLVGMGKGEGRFVSFGVLDDESRELNCRYLPAGMVTLNEDGTMTIANVDASLITEDVTHAFYENHAPLNPVDGVTRPMWPKDGKNFSNKYTWCKAPRYDGEAYEAGGISRMLAAYVRGVEPVVKLMDDALAKTGLTMAQLDCVAGRLLARVLEADYVCDVMEQNFNELVQLMADDKAEYYTPAARTTGEGLGLWEAPRGALLHTEKVENDVVTHYQEIIPSTWNLSPTDGKGNPGPLEHMLLGTTVTDIDKPLDAVRIVHSVDPCTACACHVTEPATGKSFHTVTSPWGVM
;
A
#
# COMPACT_ATOMS: atom_id res chain seq x y z
N MET A 1 -8.82 22.51 -23.68
CA MET A 1 -9.41 22.47 -22.34
C MET A 1 -10.79 21.81 -22.40
N ALA A 2 -10.86 20.55 -21.99
CA ALA A 2 -12.05 19.79 -21.62
C ALA A 2 -11.81 19.20 -20.23
N ARG A 3 -12.86 18.88 -19.45
CA ARG A 3 -12.71 18.30 -18.10
C ARG A 3 -13.11 16.83 -18.13
N SER A 4 -12.23 15.96 -17.63
CA SER A 4 -12.53 14.55 -17.34
C SER A 4 -12.65 14.37 -15.83
N VAL A 5 -13.57 13.50 -15.41
CA VAL A 5 -13.81 13.17 -13.99
C VAL A 5 -14.03 11.67 -13.90
N VAL A 6 -13.20 10.99 -13.11
CA VAL A 6 -13.39 9.58 -12.77
C VAL A 6 -13.83 9.50 -11.31
N ASP A 7 -15.15 9.39 -11.11
CA ASP A 7 -15.79 9.19 -9.81
C ASP A 7 -16.88 8.11 -9.94
N PRO A 8 -16.78 6.97 -9.22
CA PRO A 8 -15.68 6.57 -8.36
C PRO A 8 -14.48 6.04 -9.15
N ILE A 9 -13.26 6.27 -8.65
CA ILE A 9 -12.16 5.34 -8.91
C ILE A 9 -12.56 4.00 -8.27
N THR A 10 -12.55 2.93 -9.07
CA THR A 10 -12.86 1.56 -8.62
C THR A 10 -11.57 0.74 -8.50
N ARG A 11 -11.63 -0.50 -7.98
CA ARG A 11 -10.44 -1.36 -7.77
C ARG A 11 -9.37 -0.72 -6.86
N ILE A 12 -9.81 0.09 -5.91
CA ILE A 12 -8.98 0.70 -4.85
C ILE A 12 -9.61 0.45 -3.48
N GLU A 13 -8.97 0.92 -2.42
CA GLU A 13 -9.59 0.97 -1.09
C GLU A 13 -10.19 2.39 -0.86
N GLY A 14 -11.45 2.43 -0.39
CA GLY A 14 -12.17 3.64 0.00
C GLY A 14 -12.94 4.35 -1.13
N HIS A 15 -12.97 5.69 -1.07
CA HIS A 15 -13.64 6.58 -2.01
C HIS A 15 -12.70 7.69 -2.48
N LEU A 16 -12.24 7.60 -3.73
CA LEU A 16 -11.41 8.57 -4.43
C LEU A 16 -12.12 9.00 -5.72
N SER A 17 -12.10 10.29 -6.02
CA SER A 17 -12.29 10.78 -7.39
C SER A 17 -11.02 11.45 -7.90
N ILE A 18 -10.82 11.37 -9.21
CA ILE A 18 -9.74 12.07 -9.91
C ILE A 18 -10.38 12.99 -10.94
N GLU A 19 -10.04 14.27 -10.87
CA GLU A 19 -10.50 15.28 -11.81
C GLU A 19 -9.31 15.80 -12.61
N MET A 20 -9.49 16.06 -13.89
CA MET A 20 -8.43 16.50 -14.81
C MET A 20 -8.95 17.52 -15.81
N GLU A 21 -8.18 18.57 -16.08
CA GLU A 21 -8.34 19.38 -17.28
C GLU A 21 -7.39 18.90 -18.38
N VAL A 22 -7.89 18.85 -19.61
CA VAL A 22 -7.23 18.25 -20.77
C VAL A 22 -7.16 19.25 -21.94
N GLU A 23 -5.97 19.48 -22.47
CA GLU A 23 -5.70 20.32 -23.64
C GLU A 23 -4.85 19.55 -24.65
N ASP A 24 -5.20 19.63 -25.94
CA ASP A 24 -4.53 18.93 -27.04
C ASP A 24 -4.25 17.42 -26.79
N GLY A 25 -5.16 16.76 -26.08
CA GLY A 25 -5.07 15.33 -25.73
C GLY A 25 -4.17 15.03 -24.54
N LYS A 26 -3.80 16.02 -23.72
CA LYS A 26 -2.96 15.86 -22.53
C LYS A 26 -3.54 16.53 -21.29
N VAL A 27 -3.31 15.93 -20.12
CA VAL A 27 -3.64 16.54 -18.82
C VAL A 27 -2.80 17.79 -18.58
N THR A 28 -3.45 18.92 -18.25
CA THR A 28 -2.81 20.20 -17.90
C THR A 28 -2.91 20.53 -16.42
N GLU A 29 -4.01 20.16 -15.77
CA GLU A 29 -4.24 20.27 -14.32
C GLU A 29 -4.94 18.99 -13.83
N ALA A 30 -4.66 18.57 -12.59
CA ALA A 30 -5.22 17.37 -11.98
C ALA A 30 -5.43 17.53 -10.47
N TRP A 31 -6.48 16.91 -9.93
CA TRP A 31 -6.83 16.98 -8.50
C TRP A 31 -7.09 15.60 -7.91
N SER A 32 -6.54 15.36 -6.71
CA SER A 32 -6.75 14.11 -5.95
C SER A 32 -7.79 14.28 -4.84
N CYS A 33 -9.03 13.86 -5.11
CA CYS A 33 -10.20 14.13 -4.28
C CYS A 33 -10.58 12.92 -3.43
N GLY A 34 -10.03 12.83 -2.21
CA GLY A 34 -10.41 11.81 -1.23
C GLY A 34 -11.69 12.20 -0.48
N ASN A 35 -12.74 11.39 -0.58
CA ASN A 35 -14.12 11.83 -0.36
C ASN A 35 -14.76 11.39 0.98
N LEU A 36 -13.98 11.31 2.06
CA LEU A 36 -14.32 10.51 3.27
C LEU A 36 -13.66 11.06 4.57
N TYR A 37 -14.36 11.17 5.73
CA TYR A 37 -13.72 11.54 7.02
C TYR A 37 -14.42 11.06 8.33
N ARG A 38 -13.70 10.29 9.19
CA ARG A 38 -14.15 9.72 10.51
C ARG A 38 -13.61 10.51 11.69
N GLY A 39 -12.41 11.08 11.54
CA GLY A 39 -11.58 11.57 12.64
C GLY A 39 -11.17 10.48 13.62
N LEU A 40 -10.43 9.44 13.18
CA LEU A 40 -9.94 8.44 14.13
C LEU A 40 -8.94 9.03 15.12
N GLU A 41 -8.08 9.95 14.68
CA GLU A 41 -7.24 10.82 15.53
C GLU A 41 -8.04 11.41 16.72
N ASN A 42 -9.17 12.06 16.43
CA ASN A 42 -10.07 12.61 17.45
C ASN A 42 -10.80 11.54 18.27
N ALA A 43 -11.10 10.38 17.67
CA ALA A 43 -11.80 9.28 18.33
C ALA A 43 -10.89 8.42 19.23
N LEU A 44 -9.57 8.61 19.17
CA LEU A 44 -8.55 7.93 19.98
C LEU A 44 -8.17 8.71 21.25
N VAL A 45 -8.33 10.03 21.25
CA VAL A 45 -8.18 10.85 22.46
C VAL A 45 -9.16 10.39 23.55
N GLY A 46 -8.68 10.28 24.80
CA GLY A 46 -9.44 9.80 25.95
C GLY A 46 -9.45 8.28 26.14
N ARG A 47 -8.63 7.52 25.40
CA ARG A 47 -8.46 6.06 25.53
C ARG A 47 -7.11 5.69 26.15
N THR A 48 -6.92 4.41 26.45
CA THR A 48 -5.56 3.88 26.69
C THR A 48 -4.84 3.64 25.35
N PRO A 49 -3.50 3.65 25.32
CA PRO A 49 -2.73 3.24 24.13
C PRO A 49 -2.98 1.80 23.68
N TYR A 50 -3.37 0.91 24.60
CA TYR A 50 -3.79 -0.46 24.27
C TYR A 50 -5.09 -0.49 23.45
N ASP A 51 -6.09 0.32 23.85
CA ASP A 51 -7.31 0.52 23.06
C ASP A 51 -6.99 1.24 21.74
N ALA A 52 -6.08 2.21 21.75
CA ALA A 52 -5.70 2.96 20.56
C ALA A 52 -5.04 2.08 19.51
N ALA A 53 -4.11 1.20 19.90
CA ALA A 53 -3.47 0.26 19.00
C ALA A 53 -4.48 -0.66 18.30
N LEU A 54 -5.44 -1.21 19.03
CA LEU A 54 -6.49 -2.05 18.44
C LEU A 54 -7.51 -1.24 17.60
N ILE A 55 -7.83 0.00 17.97
CA ILE A 55 -8.76 0.83 17.19
C ILE A 55 -8.11 1.37 15.92
N SER A 56 -6.80 1.66 15.93
CA SER A 56 -6.03 2.07 14.75
C SER A 56 -6.10 1.02 13.63
N GLU A 57 -6.19 -0.27 13.94
CA GLU A 57 -6.45 -1.30 12.91
C GLU A 57 -7.67 -1.01 12.03
N ARG A 58 -8.68 -0.30 12.56
CA ARG A 58 -9.93 -0.03 11.86
C ARG A 58 -9.78 1.18 10.93
N ILE A 59 -8.63 1.87 10.89
CA ILE A 59 -8.28 2.83 9.83
C ILE A 59 -8.51 2.18 8.46
N CYS A 60 -7.98 0.98 8.25
CA CYS A 60 -8.10 0.24 6.98
C CYS A 60 -8.21 -1.28 7.18
N GLY A 61 -9.16 -1.91 6.48
CA GLY A 61 -9.33 -3.37 6.45
C GLY A 61 -8.32 -4.13 5.58
N VAL A 62 -7.62 -3.45 4.67
CA VAL A 62 -6.62 -4.04 3.76
C VAL A 62 -5.22 -4.08 4.38
N CYS A 63 -4.83 -3.06 5.17
CA CYS A 63 -3.53 -3.00 5.86
C CYS A 63 -3.59 -2.82 7.40
N PRO A 64 -4.47 -3.54 8.13
CA PRO A 64 -4.69 -3.33 9.57
C PRO A 64 -3.46 -3.65 10.44
N VAL A 65 -2.66 -4.65 10.06
CA VAL A 65 -1.48 -5.12 10.83
C VAL A 65 -0.48 -3.98 11.02
N SER A 66 -0.16 -3.26 9.94
CA SER A 66 0.73 -2.12 9.95
C SER A 66 0.23 -0.94 10.80
N HIS A 67 -1.08 -0.73 10.94
CA HIS A 67 -1.61 0.31 11.83
C HIS A 67 -1.46 -0.06 13.30
N VAL A 68 -1.84 -1.28 13.72
CA VAL A 68 -1.60 -1.72 15.11
C VAL A 68 -0.11 -1.75 15.43
N HIS A 69 0.76 -2.16 14.50
CA HIS A 69 2.20 -2.09 14.72
C HIS A 69 2.68 -0.64 14.90
N THR A 70 2.31 0.29 14.03
CA THR A 70 2.75 1.70 14.16
C THR A 70 2.24 2.33 15.45
N SER A 71 0.99 2.07 15.85
CA SER A 71 0.44 2.53 17.12
C SER A 71 1.12 1.86 18.33
N CYS A 72 1.43 0.55 18.26
CA CYS A 72 2.23 -0.12 19.28
C CYS A 72 3.61 0.51 19.44
N PHE A 73 4.27 0.92 18.35
CA PHE A 73 5.59 1.58 18.42
C PHE A 73 5.49 2.97 19.06
N ALA A 74 4.46 3.76 18.72
CA ALA A 74 4.21 5.06 19.36
C ALA A 74 3.94 4.90 20.87
N ALA A 75 3.10 3.94 21.25
CA ALA A 75 2.80 3.59 22.64
C ALA A 75 4.04 3.05 23.39
N GLU A 76 4.89 2.25 22.73
CA GLU A 76 6.12 1.72 23.30
C GLU A 76 7.15 2.82 23.58
N ASP A 77 7.29 3.78 22.68
CA ASP A 77 8.11 4.97 22.91
C ASP A 77 7.54 5.82 24.06
N ALA A 78 6.23 6.13 24.02
CA ALA A 78 5.52 6.84 25.09
C ALA A 78 5.65 6.13 26.46
N TYR A 79 5.72 4.80 26.51
CA TYR A 79 5.85 3.99 27.74
C TYR A 79 7.28 3.54 28.06
N GLY A 80 8.28 3.90 27.25
CA GLY A 80 9.68 3.56 27.46
C GLY A 80 9.95 2.05 27.39
N ILE A 81 9.22 1.32 26.55
CA ILE A 81 9.27 -0.14 26.42
C ILE A 81 10.19 -0.55 25.28
N LYS A 82 11.13 -1.47 25.54
CA LYS A 82 11.76 -2.29 24.50
C LYS A 82 11.12 -3.68 24.52
N ILE A 83 10.48 -4.06 23.40
CA ILE A 83 9.89 -5.40 23.24
C ILE A 83 10.99 -6.47 23.14
N PRO A 84 10.74 -7.73 23.53
CA PRO A 84 11.72 -8.80 23.41
C PRO A 84 11.92 -9.28 21.96
N SER A 85 13.03 -9.97 21.69
CA SER A 85 13.41 -10.41 20.33
C SER A 85 12.39 -11.35 19.68
N ALA A 86 11.77 -12.29 20.42
CA ALA A 86 10.74 -13.15 19.84
C ALA A 86 9.47 -12.37 19.49
N ALA A 87 9.10 -11.34 20.26
CA ALA A 87 7.99 -10.45 19.92
C ALA A 87 8.26 -9.62 18.65
N ARG A 88 9.49 -9.11 18.47
CA ARG A 88 9.94 -8.47 17.22
C ARG A 88 9.73 -9.39 16.02
N LEU A 89 10.22 -10.63 16.12
CA LEU A 89 10.14 -11.61 15.04
C LEU A 89 8.69 -11.99 14.69
N ILE A 90 7.82 -12.14 15.69
CA ILE A 90 6.39 -12.41 15.47
C ILE A 90 5.70 -11.23 14.79
N ARG A 91 6.03 -9.97 15.13
CA ARG A 91 5.54 -8.79 14.41
C ARG A 91 6.03 -8.77 12.96
N ASN A 92 7.31 -9.04 12.72
CA ASN A 92 7.87 -9.11 11.37
C ASN A 92 7.20 -10.21 10.53
N LEU A 93 6.91 -11.38 11.09
CA LEU A 93 6.18 -12.46 10.40
C LEU A 93 4.72 -12.06 10.09
N SER A 94 4.06 -11.32 10.97
CA SER A 94 2.71 -10.80 10.69
C SER A 94 2.72 -9.67 9.64
N GLU A 95 3.72 -8.79 9.66
CA GLU A 95 3.87 -7.69 8.68
C GLU A 95 4.30 -8.21 7.31
N GLY A 96 5.19 -9.21 7.25
CA GLY A 96 5.54 -9.88 6.00
C GLY A 96 4.31 -10.52 5.36
N GLY A 97 3.50 -11.25 6.13
CA GLY A 97 2.22 -11.79 5.65
C GLY A 97 1.26 -10.70 5.14
N GLN A 98 1.25 -9.52 5.78
CA GLN A 98 0.46 -8.36 5.38
C GLN A 98 0.95 -7.73 4.06
N ILE A 99 2.27 -7.65 3.84
CA ILE A 99 2.88 -7.17 2.59
C ILE A 99 2.58 -8.15 1.46
N LEU A 100 2.83 -9.46 1.65
CA LEU A 100 2.52 -10.50 0.66
C LEU A 100 1.05 -10.48 0.26
N HIS A 101 0.13 -10.42 1.24
CA HIS A 101 -1.31 -10.30 1.00
C HIS A 101 -1.65 -9.08 0.14
N SER A 102 -1.18 -7.89 0.53
CA SER A 102 -1.55 -6.65 -0.17
C SER A 102 -0.91 -6.54 -1.55
N THR A 103 0.30 -7.06 -1.77
CA THR A 103 0.96 -7.05 -3.08
C THR A 103 0.29 -8.02 -4.06
N ILE A 104 -0.05 -9.24 -3.64
CA ILE A 104 -0.73 -10.23 -4.51
C ILE A 104 -2.14 -9.72 -4.87
N LEU A 105 -2.89 -9.24 -3.88
CA LEU A 105 -4.20 -8.61 -4.06
C LEU A 105 -4.12 -7.42 -5.04
N TRP A 106 -3.12 -6.55 -4.85
CA TRP A 106 -2.92 -5.39 -5.70
C TRP A 106 -2.59 -5.77 -7.15
N PHE A 107 -1.57 -6.60 -7.35
CA PHE A 107 -1.04 -6.90 -8.68
C PHE A 107 -2.09 -7.58 -9.57
N TYR A 108 -2.81 -8.57 -9.04
CA TYR A 108 -3.83 -9.28 -9.81
C TYR A 108 -5.21 -8.62 -9.72
N ASN A 109 -5.74 -8.45 -8.51
CA ASN A 109 -7.18 -8.18 -8.33
C ASN A 109 -7.54 -6.69 -8.31
N LEU A 110 -6.56 -5.80 -8.10
CA LEU A 110 -6.74 -4.35 -8.20
C LEU A 110 -6.23 -3.81 -9.54
N ALA A 111 -4.91 -3.76 -9.76
CA ALA A 111 -4.28 -3.19 -10.95
C ALA A 111 -4.31 -4.13 -12.18
N GLY A 112 -4.38 -5.45 -12.00
CA GLY A 112 -4.22 -6.42 -13.08
C GLY A 112 -5.21 -6.26 -14.24
N LEU A 113 -6.44 -5.79 -13.97
CA LEU A 113 -7.46 -5.54 -15.00
C LEU A 113 -7.23 -4.26 -15.83
N ASP A 114 -6.18 -3.49 -15.57
CA ASP A 114 -5.69 -2.44 -16.49
C ASP A 114 -4.80 -3.01 -17.61
N TYR A 115 -4.41 -4.27 -17.51
CA TYR A 115 -3.44 -4.94 -18.40
C TYR A 115 -3.94 -6.28 -18.95
N ILE A 116 -4.77 -7.00 -18.18
CA ILE A 116 -5.32 -8.31 -18.51
C ILE A 116 -6.79 -8.13 -18.90
N ASN A 117 -7.18 -8.70 -20.05
CA ASN A 117 -8.55 -8.66 -20.57
C ASN A 117 -9.17 -10.07 -20.61
N PRO A 118 -9.90 -10.49 -19.55
CA PRO A 118 -10.58 -11.79 -19.49
C PRO A 118 -11.64 -12.01 -20.58
N LEU A 119 -12.11 -10.94 -21.24
CA LEU A 119 -13.09 -11.04 -22.33
C LEU A 119 -12.42 -11.33 -23.68
N ASP A 120 -11.14 -10.97 -23.86
CA ASP A 120 -10.36 -11.38 -25.03
C ASP A 120 -9.75 -12.79 -24.87
N ALA A 121 -9.50 -13.24 -23.63
CA ALA A 121 -9.07 -14.61 -23.33
C ALA A 121 -10.01 -15.71 -23.89
N VAL A 122 -11.26 -15.39 -24.24
CA VAL A 122 -12.17 -16.33 -24.95
C VAL A 122 -11.70 -16.64 -26.37
N ASN A 123 -10.93 -15.76 -27.00
CA ASN A 123 -10.40 -15.93 -28.36
C ASN A 123 -9.16 -16.85 -28.38
N ALA A 124 -8.65 -17.24 -27.22
CA ALA A 124 -7.43 -18.03 -27.08
C ALA A 124 -7.60 -19.51 -27.49
N ASN A 125 -6.52 -20.04 -28.06
CA ASN A 125 -6.23 -21.47 -28.14
C ASN A 125 -5.43 -21.88 -26.86
N PRO A 126 -5.92 -22.81 -26.03
CA PRO A 126 -5.22 -23.24 -24.81
C PRO A 126 -3.79 -23.75 -25.06
N ALA A 127 -3.52 -24.38 -26.21
CA ALA A 127 -2.17 -24.83 -26.55
C ALA A 127 -1.15 -23.68 -26.62
N ASP A 128 -1.58 -22.50 -27.08
CA ASP A 128 -0.74 -21.32 -27.22
C ASP A 128 -0.46 -20.67 -25.85
N ALA A 129 -1.39 -20.79 -24.89
CA ALA A 129 -1.17 -20.35 -23.50
C ALA A 129 -0.03 -21.16 -22.83
N TYR A 130 0.09 -22.46 -23.11
CA TYR A 130 1.25 -23.24 -22.66
C TYR A 130 2.57 -22.83 -23.34
N GLU A 131 2.55 -22.26 -24.56
CA GLU A 131 3.76 -21.64 -25.17
C GLU A 131 4.10 -20.29 -24.50
N VAL A 132 3.12 -19.49 -24.11
CA VAL A 132 3.32 -18.27 -23.30
C VAL A 132 4.00 -18.63 -21.97
N CYS A 133 3.54 -19.70 -21.30
CA CYS A 133 4.18 -20.23 -20.10
C CYS A 133 5.65 -20.59 -20.34
N ARG A 134 5.95 -21.28 -21.45
CA ARG A 134 7.32 -21.62 -21.86
C ARG A 134 8.19 -20.40 -22.21
N LYS A 135 7.62 -19.35 -22.82
CA LYS A 135 8.33 -18.11 -23.16
C LYS A 135 8.75 -17.35 -21.90
N TYR A 136 7.82 -17.13 -20.96
CA TYR A 136 8.05 -16.27 -19.79
C TYR A 136 8.65 -17.01 -18.59
N GLY A 137 8.56 -18.34 -18.57
CA GLY A 137 8.91 -19.16 -17.41
C GLY A 137 7.84 -19.12 -16.32
N THR A 138 6.60 -18.75 -16.66
CA THR A 138 5.48 -18.74 -15.72
C THR A 138 4.84 -20.12 -15.58
N ALA A 139 4.19 -20.36 -14.44
CA ALA A 139 3.35 -21.52 -14.18
C ALA A 139 2.26 -21.71 -15.26
N GLY A 140 1.77 -22.95 -15.38
CA GLY A 140 0.66 -23.30 -16.27
C GLY A 140 -0.52 -23.86 -15.48
N ALA A 141 -1.74 -23.50 -15.91
CA ALA A 141 -2.99 -23.87 -15.28
C ALA A 141 -3.88 -24.74 -16.20
N ASP A 142 -5.10 -25.05 -15.77
CA ASP A 142 -6.15 -25.68 -16.61
C ASP A 142 -6.70 -24.66 -17.63
N PHE A 143 -5.92 -24.37 -18.68
CA PHE A 143 -6.28 -23.39 -19.70
C PHE A 143 -7.47 -23.86 -20.56
N GLU A 144 -7.60 -25.17 -20.78
CA GLU A 144 -8.76 -25.78 -21.43
C GLU A 144 -10.06 -25.54 -20.65
N GLY A 145 -10.09 -25.88 -19.36
CA GLY A 145 -11.24 -25.69 -18.47
C GLY A 145 -11.55 -24.22 -18.24
N LEU A 146 -10.53 -23.37 -18.07
CA LEU A 146 -10.72 -21.92 -17.96
C LEU A 146 -11.28 -21.31 -19.25
N SER A 147 -10.74 -21.66 -20.42
CA SER A 147 -11.25 -21.15 -21.70
C SER A 147 -12.71 -21.55 -21.93
N ALA A 148 -13.09 -22.79 -21.60
CA ALA A 148 -14.47 -23.25 -21.66
C ALA A 148 -15.38 -22.47 -20.67
N ARG A 149 -14.92 -22.22 -19.45
CA ARG A 149 -15.64 -21.46 -18.42
C ARG A 149 -15.83 -19.99 -18.82
N LEU A 150 -14.81 -19.34 -19.37
CA LEU A 150 -14.86 -17.96 -19.84
C LEU A 150 -15.81 -17.79 -21.04
N LYS A 151 -15.81 -18.76 -21.98
CA LYS A 151 -16.76 -18.79 -23.10
C LYS A 151 -18.22 -18.86 -22.62
N ALA A 152 -18.54 -19.84 -21.77
CA ALA A 152 -19.89 -19.96 -21.20
C ALA A 152 -20.31 -18.73 -20.36
N PHE A 153 -19.36 -18.08 -19.68
CA PHE A 153 -19.59 -16.85 -18.93
C PHE A 153 -19.90 -15.65 -19.84
N ALA A 154 -19.14 -15.48 -20.93
CA ALA A 154 -19.37 -14.44 -21.93
C ALA A 154 -20.68 -14.65 -22.71
N GLU A 155 -20.99 -15.89 -23.10
CA GLU A 155 -22.24 -16.26 -23.78
C GLU A 155 -23.49 -15.98 -22.94
N ASN A 156 -23.40 -16.07 -21.61
CA ASN A 156 -24.47 -15.70 -20.69
C ASN A 156 -24.67 -14.17 -20.57
N GLY A 157 -23.70 -13.35 -21.00
CA GLY A 157 -23.76 -11.89 -20.96
C GLY A 157 -23.76 -11.25 -19.56
N GLN A 158 -23.81 -12.04 -18.48
CA GLN A 158 -23.79 -11.58 -17.10
C GLN A 158 -22.36 -11.38 -16.60
N LEU A 159 -21.67 -10.38 -17.16
CA LEU A 159 -20.21 -10.21 -17.01
C LEU A 159 -19.72 -9.86 -15.58
N SER A 160 -20.61 -9.74 -14.58
CA SER A 160 -20.27 -9.55 -13.17
C SER A 160 -19.26 -8.42 -12.97
N ILE A 161 -18.16 -8.64 -12.24
CA ILE A 161 -17.06 -7.69 -12.02
C ILE A 161 -16.33 -7.20 -13.28
N PHE A 162 -16.51 -7.88 -14.43
CA PHE A 162 -15.97 -7.44 -15.72
C PHE A 162 -16.92 -6.47 -16.46
N SER A 163 -18.17 -6.30 -15.99
CA SER A 163 -19.11 -5.33 -16.55
C SER A 163 -18.59 -3.89 -16.40
N GLY A 164 -18.74 -3.06 -17.42
CA GLY A 164 -18.36 -1.64 -17.37
C GLY A 164 -16.85 -1.35 -17.40
N ASN A 165 -16.00 -2.37 -17.46
CA ASN A 165 -14.55 -2.18 -17.63
C ASN A 165 -14.24 -1.69 -19.05
N TRP A 166 -13.14 -0.94 -19.18
CA TRP A 166 -12.78 -0.20 -20.39
C TRP A 166 -12.00 -1.05 -21.42
N PHE A 167 -12.30 -2.35 -21.51
CA PHE A 167 -11.63 -3.32 -22.38
C PHE A 167 -11.74 -3.03 -23.89
N ASP A 168 -12.59 -2.07 -24.28
CA ASP A 168 -12.73 -1.58 -25.65
C ASP A 168 -11.84 -0.36 -25.98
N CYS A 169 -11.11 0.19 -25.01
CA CYS A 169 -10.24 1.37 -25.19
C CYS A 169 -9.19 1.22 -26.31
N LYS A 170 -8.73 2.39 -26.78
CA LYS A 170 -7.81 2.51 -27.92
C LYS A 170 -6.68 3.47 -27.62
N ASP A 171 -5.51 3.12 -28.15
CA ASP A 171 -4.33 3.97 -28.20
C ASP A 171 -4.50 5.05 -29.28
N ALA A 172 -3.61 6.05 -29.29
CA ALA A 172 -3.70 7.21 -30.17
C ALA A 172 -3.56 6.89 -31.68
N ASP A 173 -3.09 5.68 -32.03
CA ASP A 173 -3.03 5.17 -33.40
C ASP A 173 -4.27 4.34 -33.80
N GLY A 174 -5.20 4.10 -32.87
CA GLY A 174 -6.39 3.26 -33.05
C GLY A 174 -6.17 1.77 -32.75
N ALA A 175 -5.00 1.35 -32.28
CA ALA A 175 -4.77 0.00 -31.76
C ALA A 175 -5.52 -0.23 -30.44
N SER A 176 -5.64 -1.48 -30.01
CA SER A 176 -6.17 -1.82 -28.68
C SER A 176 -5.25 -1.29 -27.59
N ALA A 177 -5.78 -0.55 -26.61
CA ALA A 177 -5.02 -0.14 -25.42
C ALA A 177 -4.73 -1.30 -24.45
N PHE A 178 -5.21 -2.51 -24.75
CA PHE A 178 -4.83 -3.77 -24.12
C PHE A 178 -3.97 -4.57 -25.11
N HIS A 179 -2.70 -4.78 -24.77
CA HIS A 179 -1.63 -5.25 -25.67
C HIS A 179 -1.29 -6.74 -25.52
N LEU A 180 -1.78 -7.40 -24.47
CA LEU A 180 -1.67 -8.85 -24.33
C LEU A 180 -2.47 -9.53 -25.45
N THR A 181 -1.90 -10.57 -26.05
CA THR A 181 -2.62 -11.44 -26.99
C THR A 181 -3.67 -12.29 -26.26
N PRO A 182 -4.65 -12.91 -26.94
CA PRO A 182 -5.64 -13.79 -26.29
C PRO A 182 -5.02 -14.88 -25.41
N ALA A 183 -3.89 -15.48 -25.84
CA ALA A 183 -3.18 -16.49 -25.05
C ALA A 183 -2.56 -15.91 -23.76
N GLU A 184 -1.97 -14.71 -23.85
CA GLU A 184 -1.39 -14.00 -22.70
C GLU A 184 -2.48 -13.48 -21.75
N ASN A 185 -3.63 -13.05 -22.30
CA ASN A 185 -4.84 -12.75 -21.54
C ASN A 185 -5.38 -14.00 -20.81
N LEU A 186 -5.35 -15.19 -21.43
CA LEU A 186 -5.79 -16.43 -20.79
C LEU A 186 -4.85 -16.86 -19.64
N VAL A 187 -3.53 -16.71 -19.83
CA VAL A 187 -2.52 -16.95 -18.77
C VAL A 187 -2.75 -15.99 -17.60
N GLY A 188 -2.75 -14.67 -17.85
CA GLY A 188 -3.00 -13.66 -16.82
C GLY A 188 -4.37 -13.81 -16.14
N THR A 189 -5.41 -14.27 -16.85
CA THR A 189 -6.73 -14.56 -16.27
C THR A 189 -6.71 -15.80 -15.38
N ALA A 190 -5.88 -16.81 -15.65
CA ALA A 190 -5.71 -17.94 -14.75
C ALA A 190 -5.06 -17.49 -13.44
N HIS A 191 -3.94 -16.77 -13.54
CA HIS A 191 -3.19 -16.31 -12.39
C HIS A 191 -3.94 -15.21 -11.59
N TYR A 192 -4.84 -14.45 -12.24
CA TYR A 192 -5.80 -13.58 -11.56
C TYR A 192 -6.68 -14.33 -10.56
N PHE A 193 -7.17 -15.53 -10.94
CA PHE A 193 -7.98 -16.36 -10.05
C PHE A 193 -7.12 -17.08 -9.00
N GLU A 194 -5.93 -17.59 -9.35
CA GLU A 194 -4.99 -18.13 -8.37
C GLU A 194 -4.57 -17.09 -7.32
N GLY A 195 -4.38 -15.83 -7.74
CA GLY A 195 -4.05 -14.72 -6.86
C GLY A 195 -5.05 -14.52 -5.72
N ILE A 196 -6.33 -14.86 -5.94
CA ILE A 196 -7.38 -14.83 -4.90
C ILE A 196 -7.12 -15.89 -3.82
N ASP A 197 -6.63 -17.08 -4.18
CA ASP A 197 -6.28 -18.13 -3.22
C ASP A 197 -4.91 -17.84 -2.55
N TYR A 198 -3.93 -17.31 -3.28
CA TYR A 198 -2.61 -17.01 -2.72
C TYR A 198 -2.61 -15.77 -1.81
N GLN A 199 -3.37 -14.71 -2.10
CA GLN A 199 -3.57 -13.62 -1.12
C GLN A 199 -4.23 -14.15 0.17
N ALA A 200 -5.15 -15.11 0.05
CA ALA A 200 -5.79 -15.72 1.20
C ALA A 200 -4.80 -16.57 2.04
N LYS A 201 -3.83 -17.24 1.41
CA LYS A 201 -2.73 -17.94 2.10
C LYS A 201 -1.81 -16.97 2.85
N ALA A 202 -1.52 -15.80 2.30
CA ALA A 202 -0.76 -14.76 3.02
C ALA A 202 -1.56 -14.19 4.21
N SER A 203 -2.86 -13.94 4.03
CA SER A 203 -3.78 -13.60 5.13
C SER A 203 -3.91 -14.70 6.18
N GLN A 204 -3.74 -15.99 5.85
CA GLN A 204 -3.71 -17.08 6.82
C GLN A 204 -2.50 -17.02 7.76
N ILE A 205 -1.32 -16.57 7.30
CA ILE A 205 -0.16 -16.34 8.19
C ILE A 205 -0.53 -15.28 9.26
N CYS A 206 -1.12 -14.17 8.81
CA CYS A 206 -1.63 -13.11 9.70
C CYS A 206 -2.73 -13.63 10.64
N ALA A 207 -3.59 -14.55 10.19
CA ALA A 207 -4.64 -15.14 11.02
C ALA A 207 -4.13 -16.15 12.06
N ILE A 208 -3.08 -16.92 11.74
CA ILE A 208 -2.45 -17.85 12.71
C ILE A 208 -1.82 -17.05 13.86
N ILE A 209 -1.07 -15.98 13.53
CA ILE A 209 -0.40 -15.11 14.50
C ILE A 209 -1.41 -14.23 15.24
N GLY A 210 -2.31 -13.58 14.50
CA GLY A 210 -3.27 -12.59 14.99
C GLY A 210 -4.56 -13.17 15.58
N GLY A 211 -4.76 -14.48 15.53
CA GLY A 211 -6.03 -15.15 15.86
C GLY A 211 -7.13 -14.97 14.80
N LYS A 212 -7.07 -13.92 13.96
CA LYS A 212 -7.90 -13.70 12.77
C LYS A 212 -7.27 -12.65 11.85
N MET A 213 -7.74 -12.60 10.60
CA MET A 213 -7.46 -11.56 9.61
C MET A 213 -8.75 -11.33 8.79
N PRO A 214 -9.20 -10.09 8.48
CA PRO A 214 -8.65 -8.80 8.91
C PRO A 214 -8.72 -8.49 10.41
N HIS A 215 -7.90 -7.53 10.81
CA HIS A 215 -7.69 -6.99 12.16
C HIS A 215 -7.18 -8.05 13.17
N VAL A 216 -5.88 -8.08 13.43
CA VAL A 216 -5.18 -9.03 14.31
C VAL A 216 -5.35 -8.64 15.79
N MET A 217 -5.52 -9.61 16.68
CA MET A 217 -5.85 -9.38 18.09
C MET A 217 -4.69 -9.64 19.07
N THR A 218 -3.48 -9.90 18.56
CA THR A 218 -2.33 -10.32 19.38
C THR A 218 -1.19 -9.32 19.45
N SER A 219 -1.05 -8.39 18.50
CA SER A 219 -0.10 -7.28 18.61
C SER A 219 -0.65 -6.24 19.60
N ILE A 220 0.13 -5.95 20.65
CA ILE A 220 -0.20 -5.02 21.74
C ILE A 220 1.04 -4.22 22.16
N PRO A 221 0.90 -2.99 22.68
CA PRO A 221 2.02 -2.26 23.27
C PRO A 221 2.82 -3.12 24.26
N GLY A 222 4.12 -3.26 24.01
CA GLY A 222 5.04 -4.10 24.78
C GLY A 222 5.34 -5.48 24.19
N GLY A 223 4.67 -5.89 23.11
CA GLY A 223 5.06 -7.08 22.34
C GLY A 223 3.90 -7.78 21.64
N THR A 224 3.64 -9.03 22.01
CA THR A 224 2.54 -9.84 21.48
C THR A 224 1.97 -10.79 22.53
N SER A 225 0.67 -11.08 22.44
CA SER A 225 0.01 -12.17 23.17
C SER A 225 0.03 -13.51 22.42
N PHE A 226 0.59 -13.57 21.21
CA PHE A 226 0.78 -14.81 20.47
C PHE A 226 1.96 -15.62 21.03
N VAL A 227 1.64 -16.71 21.73
CA VAL A 227 2.62 -17.76 22.04
C VAL A 227 2.61 -18.79 20.88
N PRO A 228 3.74 -19.01 20.18
CA PRO A 228 3.83 -20.02 19.14
C PRO A 228 3.79 -21.45 19.71
N THR A 229 3.35 -22.40 18.89
CA THR A 229 3.52 -23.84 19.12
C THR A 229 4.14 -24.47 17.87
N PRO A 230 4.78 -25.65 17.94
CA PRO A 230 5.42 -26.28 16.78
C PRO A 230 4.47 -26.41 15.58
N GLU A 231 3.21 -26.80 15.81
CA GLU A 231 2.21 -27.00 14.76
C GLU A 231 1.83 -25.68 14.07
N LYS A 232 1.73 -24.58 14.84
CA LYS A 232 1.50 -23.23 14.28
C LYS A 232 2.70 -22.74 13.47
N LEU A 233 3.92 -23.08 13.91
CA LEU A 233 5.16 -22.71 13.24
C LEU A 233 5.31 -23.45 11.92
N ASP A 234 5.03 -24.77 11.90
CA ASP A 234 5.01 -25.58 10.68
C ASP A 234 3.99 -25.03 9.65
N GLU A 235 2.78 -24.69 10.09
CA GLU A 235 1.74 -24.06 9.25
C GLU A 235 2.17 -22.68 8.69
N ILE A 236 2.96 -21.90 9.44
CA ILE A 236 3.50 -20.60 8.99
C ILE A 236 4.59 -20.81 7.93
N ILE A 237 5.63 -21.63 8.21
CA ILE A 237 6.76 -21.80 7.29
C ILE A 237 6.38 -22.55 6.01
N PHE A 238 5.39 -23.46 6.08
CA PHE A 238 4.79 -24.06 4.89
C PHE A 238 4.22 -23.00 3.95
N ARG A 239 3.39 -22.06 4.47
CA ARG A 239 2.77 -21.01 3.67
C ARG A 239 3.79 -20.01 3.11
N ILE A 240 4.80 -19.63 3.89
CA ILE A 240 5.88 -18.74 3.41
C ILE A 240 6.56 -19.35 2.18
N ARG A 241 6.95 -20.64 2.26
CA ARG A 241 7.62 -21.34 1.16
C ARG A 241 6.71 -21.57 -0.05
N GLU A 242 5.43 -21.87 0.19
CA GLU A 242 4.44 -22.04 -0.88
C GLU A 242 4.17 -20.72 -1.62
N LEU A 243 4.01 -19.61 -0.89
CA LEU A 243 3.88 -18.26 -1.44
C LEU A 243 5.12 -17.87 -2.24
N LYS A 244 6.32 -18.03 -1.69
CA LYS A 244 7.59 -17.76 -2.36
C LYS A 244 7.73 -18.52 -3.69
N THR A 245 7.43 -19.82 -3.67
CA THR A 245 7.48 -20.68 -4.88
C THR A 245 6.55 -20.17 -5.98
N TRP A 246 5.33 -19.72 -5.62
CA TRP A 246 4.37 -19.16 -6.57
C TRP A 246 4.69 -17.71 -7.00
N ILE A 247 5.25 -16.88 -6.11
CA ILE A 247 5.73 -15.53 -6.45
C ILE A 247 6.84 -15.59 -7.49
N GLN A 248 7.83 -16.47 -7.28
CA GLN A 248 8.94 -16.71 -8.22
C GLN A 248 8.48 -17.42 -9.51
N GLY A 249 7.53 -18.36 -9.40
CA GLY A 249 7.05 -19.17 -10.51
C GLY A 249 5.91 -18.56 -11.34
N THR A 250 5.23 -17.53 -10.84
CA THR A 250 4.01 -16.96 -11.46
C THR A 250 4.03 -15.44 -11.47
N MET A 251 4.04 -14.79 -10.29
CA MET A 251 3.83 -13.34 -10.18
C MET A 251 4.98 -12.51 -10.78
N ILE A 252 6.23 -12.92 -10.57
CA ILE A 252 7.41 -12.27 -11.17
C ILE A 252 7.43 -12.47 -12.70
N PRO A 253 7.26 -13.69 -13.25
CA PRO A 253 7.08 -13.92 -14.68
C PRO A 253 5.96 -13.09 -15.33
N ASP A 254 4.76 -13.03 -14.74
CA ASP A 254 3.63 -12.23 -15.24
C ASP A 254 3.95 -10.73 -15.26
N MET A 255 4.64 -10.22 -14.23
CA MET A 255 5.07 -8.83 -14.18
C MET A 255 6.03 -8.51 -15.34
N PHE A 256 6.99 -9.40 -15.64
CA PHE A 256 7.86 -9.23 -16.81
C PHE A 256 7.10 -9.33 -18.14
N MET A 257 6.04 -10.15 -18.23
CA MET A 257 5.16 -10.18 -19.40
C MET A 257 4.43 -8.84 -19.59
N ILE A 258 3.88 -8.25 -18.53
CA ILE A 258 3.23 -6.93 -18.59
C ILE A 258 4.22 -5.84 -19.01
N VAL A 259 5.42 -5.81 -18.42
CA VAL A 259 6.46 -4.81 -18.75
C VAL A 259 6.99 -4.95 -20.19
N GLU A 260 7.10 -6.16 -20.74
CA GLU A 260 7.43 -6.35 -22.17
C GLU A 260 6.32 -5.82 -23.10
N LYS A 261 5.05 -6.01 -22.71
CA LYS A 261 3.89 -5.81 -23.57
C LYS A 261 3.32 -4.38 -23.54
N TYR A 262 3.55 -3.65 -22.47
CA TYR A 262 3.12 -2.27 -22.29
C TYR A 262 4.34 -1.33 -22.21
N PRO A 263 5.07 -1.10 -23.34
CA PRO A 263 6.25 -0.24 -23.35
C PRO A 263 5.91 1.23 -23.04
N ASN A 264 4.64 1.63 -23.17
CA ASN A 264 4.14 2.94 -22.77
C ASN A 264 4.17 3.17 -21.24
N LEU A 265 4.28 2.13 -20.40
CA LEU A 265 4.40 2.28 -18.95
C LEU A 265 5.75 2.88 -18.52
N VAL A 266 6.75 2.88 -19.41
CA VAL A 266 8.07 3.48 -19.19
C VAL A 266 7.97 5.00 -19.38
N GLY A 267 8.07 5.75 -18.29
CA GLY A 267 7.87 7.20 -18.25
C GLY A 267 6.41 7.66 -18.10
N MET A 268 5.43 6.75 -18.14
CA MET A 268 4.05 7.05 -17.72
C MET A 268 4.03 7.30 -16.21
N GLY A 269 3.40 8.40 -15.79
CA GLY A 269 3.31 8.73 -14.37
C GLY A 269 4.66 9.04 -13.72
N LYS A 270 5.56 9.75 -14.41
CA LYS A 270 6.81 10.22 -13.79
C LYS A 270 6.50 11.22 -12.67
N GLY A 271 7.02 10.97 -11.48
CA GLY A 271 6.98 11.88 -10.35
C GLY A 271 8.21 12.81 -10.28
N GLU A 272 8.49 13.29 -9.07
CA GLU A 272 9.56 14.25 -8.80
C GLU A 272 10.93 13.59 -8.48
N GLY A 273 11.06 12.27 -8.62
CA GLY A 273 12.24 11.52 -8.20
C GLY A 273 12.45 11.50 -6.68
N ARG A 274 11.44 11.85 -5.88
CA ARG A 274 11.51 12.02 -4.42
C ARG A 274 10.75 10.93 -3.70
N PHE A 275 11.43 10.10 -2.91
CA PHE A 275 10.83 8.92 -2.28
C PHE A 275 11.05 8.88 -0.75
N VAL A 276 10.00 8.57 0.01
CA VAL A 276 10.04 8.43 1.47
C VAL A 276 9.89 6.97 1.89
N SER A 277 10.89 6.47 2.63
CA SER A 277 10.89 5.20 3.34
C SER A 277 11.08 5.46 4.83
N PHE A 278 10.22 4.90 5.68
CA PHE A 278 10.44 4.80 7.14
C PHE A 278 10.99 3.43 7.55
N GLY A 279 11.11 2.51 6.59
CA GLY A 279 11.62 1.16 6.78
C GLY A 279 10.67 0.24 7.53
N VAL A 280 10.76 -1.05 7.25
CA VAL A 280 9.89 -2.10 7.79
C VAL A 280 10.65 -3.41 7.98
N LEU A 281 10.15 -4.23 8.89
CA LEU A 281 10.79 -5.45 9.41
C LEU A 281 12.07 -5.10 10.21
N ASP A 282 11.92 -4.94 11.52
CA ASP A 282 13.00 -4.60 12.45
C ASP A 282 14.08 -5.70 12.46
N ASP A 283 15.36 -5.34 12.36
CA ASP A 283 16.49 -6.24 12.64
C ASP A 283 16.74 -6.34 14.17
N GLU A 284 17.85 -6.97 14.60
CA GLU A 284 18.20 -7.01 16.04
C GLU A 284 18.45 -5.62 16.64
N SER A 285 19.03 -4.68 15.88
CA SER A 285 19.28 -3.31 16.34
C SER A 285 17.98 -2.54 16.57
N ARG A 286 16.99 -2.74 15.69
CA ARG A 286 15.76 -1.92 15.55
C ARG A 286 16.03 -0.48 15.11
N GLU A 287 17.21 -0.17 14.58
CA GLU A 287 17.49 1.13 13.99
C GLU A 287 16.82 1.25 12.62
N LEU A 288 16.14 2.37 12.36
CA LEU A 288 15.34 2.59 11.14
C LEU A 288 16.13 2.31 9.84
N ASN A 289 17.42 2.63 9.84
CA ASN A 289 18.34 2.48 8.70
C ASN A 289 18.94 1.06 8.56
N CYS A 290 18.69 0.18 9.52
CA CYS A 290 19.22 -1.19 9.62
C CYS A 290 18.14 -2.28 9.53
N ARG A 291 16.85 -1.87 9.50
CA ARG A 291 15.72 -2.73 9.13
C ARG A 291 15.98 -3.46 7.81
N TYR A 292 15.40 -4.65 7.64
CA TYR A 292 15.60 -5.46 6.43
C TYR A 292 15.18 -4.71 5.15
N LEU A 293 14.07 -3.97 5.21
CA LEU A 293 13.80 -2.87 4.27
C LEU A 293 14.04 -1.55 5.02
N PRO A 294 15.17 -0.84 4.77
CA PRO A 294 15.59 0.28 5.61
C PRO A 294 14.96 1.62 5.21
N ALA A 295 14.88 2.51 6.20
CA ALA A 295 14.40 3.88 6.07
C ALA A 295 15.31 4.78 5.22
N GLY A 296 14.74 5.85 4.65
CA GLY A 296 15.49 6.96 4.09
C GLY A 296 14.65 7.88 3.22
N MET A 297 15.10 9.11 3.09
CA MET A 297 14.63 10.07 2.08
C MET A 297 15.53 9.92 0.86
N VAL A 298 15.03 9.31 -0.22
CA VAL A 298 15.80 9.05 -1.44
C VAL A 298 15.47 10.11 -2.49
N THR A 299 16.49 10.59 -3.20
CA THR A 299 16.34 11.37 -4.44
C THR A 299 16.97 10.62 -5.59
N LEU A 300 16.21 10.39 -6.66
CA LEU A 300 16.64 9.84 -7.95
C LEU A 300 16.75 10.98 -8.96
N ASN A 301 17.97 11.22 -9.44
CA ASN A 301 18.25 12.26 -10.44
C ASN A 301 17.99 11.76 -11.86
N GLU A 302 17.82 12.66 -12.82
CA GLU A 302 17.53 12.32 -14.22
C GLU A 302 18.68 11.58 -14.95
N ASP A 303 19.89 11.61 -14.40
CA ASP A 303 21.04 10.81 -14.87
C ASP A 303 21.09 9.39 -14.27
N GLY A 304 20.13 9.04 -13.42
CA GLY A 304 20.05 7.75 -12.73
C GLY A 304 20.92 7.65 -11.48
N THR A 305 21.62 8.71 -11.09
CA THR A 305 22.30 8.76 -9.79
C THR A 305 21.26 8.92 -8.66
N MET A 306 21.57 8.34 -7.50
CA MET A 306 20.71 8.45 -6.32
C MET A 306 21.47 9.01 -5.12
N THR A 307 20.77 9.75 -4.28
CA THR A 307 21.22 10.14 -2.94
C THR A 307 20.21 9.65 -1.89
N ILE A 308 20.67 9.47 -0.65
CA ILE A 308 19.82 9.10 0.47
C ILE A 308 20.19 9.92 1.72
N ALA A 309 19.18 10.43 2.42
CA ALA A 309 19.30 10.99 3.76
C ALA A 309 18.58 10.08 4.78
N ASN A 310 18.99 10.15 6.04
CA ASN A 310 18.23 9.54 7.12
C ASN A 310 16.96 10.37 7.38
N VAL A 311 15.89 9.70 7.83
CA VAL A 311 14.61 10.36 8.14
C VAL A 311 14.74 11.21 9.40
N ASP A 312 14.44 12.50 9.28
CA ASP A 312 14.22 13.39 10.42
C ASP A 312 12.72 13.73 10.51
N ALA A 313 12.04 13.16 11.50
CA ALA A 313 10.62 13.35 11.69
C ALA A 313 10.22 14.78 12.08
N SER A 314 11.17 15.64 12.49
CA SER A 314 10.90 17.06 12.78
C SER A 314 10.70 17.90 11.53
N LEU A 315 11.22 17.45 10.37
CA LEU A 315 11.06 18.10 9.07
C LEU A 315 9.73 17.74 8.37
N ILE A 316 8.96 16.81 8.94
CA ILE A 316 7.62 16.45 8.45
C ILE A 316 6.62 17.53 8.89
N THR A 317 5.78 18.00 7.97
CA THR A 317 4.67 18.91 8.25
C THR A 317 3.45 18.56 7.42
N GLU A 318 2.25 18.88 7.91
CA GLU A 318 0.99 18.74 7.18
C GLU A 318 0.36 20.10 6.88
N ASP A 319 0.20 20.41 5.59
CA ASP A 319 -0.58 21.53 5.08
C ASP A 319 -2.07 21.12 4.95
N VAL A 320 -2.99 22.05 5.19
CA VAL A 320 -4.45 21.81 5.12
C VAL A 320 -5.17 22.83 4.22
N THR A 321 -4.46 23.63 3.43
CA THR A 321 -5.00 24.72 2.60
C THR A 321 -6.11 24.22 1.69
N HIS A 322 -5.86 23.14 0.96
CA HIS A 322 -6.80 22.51 0.02
C HIS A 322 -7.56 21.29 0.60
N ALA A 323 -7.31 20.95 1.87
CA ALA A 323 -7.99 19.86 2.58
C ALA A 323 -9.16 20.38 3.45
N PHE A 324 -10.20 19.59 3.68
CA PHE A 324 -11.42 19.97 4.42
C PHE A 324 -11.26 20.12 5.96
N TYR A 325 -10.31 20.97 6.40
CA TYR A 325 -10.03 21.29 7.80
C TYR A 325 -9.98 22.81 8.06
N GLU A 326 -10.03 23.21 9.34
CA GLU A 326 -9.74 24.59 9.78
C GLU A 326 -8.33 25.02 9.34
N ASN A 327 -8.22 26.17 8.65
CA ASN A 327 -6.92 26.65 8.16
C ASN A 327 -5.97 27.03 9.30
N HIS A 328 -4.78 26.44 9.30
CA HIS A 328 -3.62 26.83 10.08
C HIS A 328 -2.37 26.85 9.19
N ALA A 329 -1.24 27.37 9.68
CA ALA A 329 0.06 27.15 9.03
C ALA A 329 0.43 25.65 9.12
N PRO A 330 1.26 25.09 8.21
CA PRO A 330 1.63 23.69 8.28
C PRO A 330 2.25 23.29 9.63
N LEU A 331 1.83 22.16 10.19
CA LEU A 331 2.24 21.69 11.52
C LEU A 331 2.91 20.33 11.44
N ASN A 332 3.90 20.08 12.31
CA ASN A 332 4.41 18.73 12.53
C ASN A 332 3.32 17.89 13.23
N PRO A 333 3.13 16.59 12.89
CA PRO A 333 2.08 15.76 13.48
C PRO A 333 2.17 15.64 15.01
N VAL A 334 3.35 15.80 15.62
CA VAL A 334 3.48 15.81 17.09
C VAL A 334 2.62 16.92 17.73
N ASP A 335 2.39 18.04 17.05
CA ASP A 335 1.50 19.12 17.48
C ASP A 335 0.35 19.37 16.46
N GLY A 336 0.01 18.37 15.64
CA GLY A 336 -0.96 18.46 14.54
C GLY A 336 -2.40 18.70 15.00
N VAL A 337 -3.26 19.22 14.10
CA VAL A 337 -4.63 19.64 14.44
C VAL A 337 -5.66 19.12 13.43
N THR A 338 -6.48 18.16 13.85
CA THR A 338 -7.56 17.62 13.00
C THR A 338 -8.91 18.21 13.36
N ARG A 339 -9.27 19.35 12.75
CA ARG A 339 -10.59 19.99 12.93
C ARG A 339 -11.35 20.04 11.61
N PRO A 340 -12.32 19.14 11.36
CA PRO A 340 -13.00 19.02 10.08
C PRO A 340 -13.86 20.26 9.77
N MET A 341 -13.70 20.82 8.57
CA MET A 341 -14.50 21.95 8.06
C MET A 341 -15.20 21.57 6.76
N TRP A 342 -16.44 21.08 6.87
CA TRP A 342 -17.34 20.92 5.73
C TRP A 342 -18.32 22.12 5.63
N PRO A 343 -18.52 22.72 4.44
CA PRO A 343 -19.43 23.84 4.28
C PRO A 343 -20.89 23.41 4.49
N LYS A 344 -21.61 24.13 5.36
CA LYS A 344 -23.00 23.81 5.76
C LYS A 344 -24.03 23.88 4.63
N ASP A 345 -23.69 24.53 3.51
CA ASP A 345 -24.52 24.61 2.31
C ASP A 345 -24.13 23.60 1.21
N GLY A 346 -23.03 22.87 1.40
CA GLY A 346 -22.45 21.95 0.43
C GLY A 346 -21.97 22.61 -0.87
N LYS A 347 -21.63 23.92 -0.85
CA LYS A 347 -21.36 24.69 -2.09
C LYS A 347 -20.10 25.54 -2.02
N ASN A 348 -19.85 26.27 -0.92
CA ASN A 348 -18.64 27.10 -0.84
C ASN A 348 -17.49 26.33 -0.19
N PHE A 349 -16.78 25.54 -0.99
CA PHE A 349 -15.62 24.76 -0.54
C PHE A 349 -14.35 25.60 -0.28
N SER A 350 -14.34 26.90 -0.60
CA SER A 350 -13.19 27.79 -0.34
C SER A 350 -11.85 27.24 -0.89
N ASN A 351 -11.87 26.76 -2.14
CA ASN A 351 -10.77 26.09 -2.86
C ASN A 351 -10.30 24.74 -2.28
N LYS A 352 -10.99 24.18 -1.28
CA LYS A 352 -10.74 22.82 -0.77
C LYS A 352 -11.44 21.78 -1.64
N TYR A 353 -10.83 20.61 -1.80
CA TYR A 353 -11.37 19.54 -2.67
C TYR A 353 -11.17 18.11 -2.15
N THR A 354 -10.43 17.91 -1.05
CA THR A 354 -10.13 16.58 -0.51
C THR A 354 -10.21 16.55 1.01
N TRP A 355 -10.48 15.39 1.60
CA TRP A 355 -10.37 15.17 3.05
C TRP A 355 -8.96 14.78 3.50
N CYS A 356 -8.04 14.56 2.56
CA CYS A 356 -6.70 14.06 2.84
C CYS A 356 -5.78 15.28 3.03
N LYS A 357 -5.01 15.30 4.12
CA LYS A 357 -4.05 16.38 4.43
C LYS A 357 -2.89 16.37 3.40
N ALA A 358 -2.11 17.46 3.31
CA ALA A 358 -0.93 17.55 2.43
C ALA A 358 0.39 17.45 3.23
N PRO A 359 0.92 16.24 3.47
CA PRO A 359 2.21 16.05 4.11
C PRO A 359 3.35 16.50 3.18
N ARG A 360 4.36 17.12 3.78
CA ARG A 360 5.59 17.59 3.14
C ARG A 360 6.77 17.25 4.04
N TYR A 361 7.91 16.90 3.45
CA TYR A 361 9.18 16.74 4.17
C TYR A 361 10.12 17.87 3.73
N ASP A 362 10.62 18.66 4.69
CA ASP A 362 11.36 19.91 4.46
C ASP A 362 10.64 20.88 3.49
N GLY A 363 9.30 20.79 3.46
CA GLY A 363 8.45 21.62 2.61
C GLY A 363 8.22 21.12 1.17
N GLU A 364 8.76 19.95 0.79
CA GLU A 364 8.63 19.32 -0.54
C GLU A 364 7.76 18.05 -0.50
N ALA A 365 7.22 17.64 -1.66
CA ALA A 365 6.41 16.42 -1.80
C ALA A 365 7.29 15.16 -1.99
N TYR A 366 6.81 14.01 -1.52
CA TYR A 366 7.53 12.73 -1.56
C TYR A 366 6.56 11.56 -1.82
N GLU A 367 6.95 10.60 -2.66
CA GLU A 367 6.20 9.36 -2.89
C GLU A 367 6.52 8.30 -1.84
N ALA A 368 5.48 7.67 -1.29
CA ALA A 368 5.56 6.54 -0.37
C ALA A 368 5.17 5.23 -1.10
N GLY A 369 5.88 4.13 -0.86
CA GLY A 369 5.52 2.84 -1.46
C GLY A 369 6.63 1.80 -1.46
N GLY A 370 6.35 0.66 -2.11
CA GLY A 370 7.33 -0.40 -2.33
C GLY A 370 8.52 0.08 -3.18
N ILE A 371 8.29 0.99 -4.14
CA ILE A 371 9.37 1.66 -4.86
C ILE A 371 10.28 2.45 -3.90
N SER A 372 9.70 3.23 -2.98
CA SER A 372 10.45 4.02 -2.00
C SER A 372 11.32 3.16 -1.08
N ARG A 373 10.79 2.02 -0.61
CA ARG A 373 11.54 1.03 0.19
C ARG A 373 12.63 0.35 -0.61
N MET A 374 12.33 -0.13 -1.83
CA MET A 374 13.30 -0.87 -2.66
C MET A 374 14.44 0.04 -3.13
N LEU A 375 14.17 1.31 -3.45
CA LEU A 375 15.22 2.29 -3.73
C LEU A 375 16.05 2.64 -2.48
N ALA A 376 15.43 2.80 -1.30
CA ALA A 376 16.17 3.01 -0.05
C ALA A 376 17.07 1.81 0.31
N ALA A 377 16.57 0.58 0.15
CA ALA A 377 17.33 -0.66 0.31
C ALA A 377 18.50 -0.76 -0.69
N TYR A 378 18.25 -0.43 -1.97
CA TYR A 378 19.26 -0.44 -3.02
C TYR A 378 20.40 0.56 -2.72
N VAL A 379 20.07 1.82 -2.40
CA VAL A 379 21.07 2.87 -2.14
C VAL A 379 21.86 2.61 -0.86
N ARG A 380 21.29 1.91 0.13
CA ARG A 380 22.02 1.43 1.33
C ARG A 380 22.83 0.15 1.11
N GLY A 381 22.76 -0.47 -0.06
CA GLY A 381 23.55 -1.67 -0.39
C GLY A 381 23.02 -2.97 0.23
N VAL A 382 21.70 -3.11 0.39
CA VAL A 382 21.08 -4.37 0.83
C VAL A 382 21.23 -5.41 -0.29
N GLU A 383 22.29 -6.23 -0.24
CA GLU A 383 22.73 -7.03 -1.39
C GLU A 383 21.64 -7.88 -2.09
N PRO A 384 20.72 -8.56 -1.39
CA PRO A 384 19.62 -9.28 -2.06
C PRO A 384 18.72 -8.37 -2.89
N VAL A 385 18.42 -7.16 -2.40
CA VAL A 385 17.60 -6.17 -3.10
C VAL A 385 18.38 -5.54 -4.26
N VAL A 386 19.66 -5.21 -4.06
CA VAL A 386 20.54 -4.73 -5.15
C VAL A 386 20.55 -5.74 -6.29
N LYS A 387 20.77 -7.02 -5.99
CA LYS A 387 20.75 -8.10 -6.98
C LYS A 387 19.40 -8.25 -7.67
N LEU A 388 18.28 -8.24 -6.93
CA LEU A 388 16.93 -8.36 -7.51
C LEU A 388 16.62 -7.21 -8.49
N MET A 389 17.02 -5.99 -8.13
CA MET A 389 16.83 -4.80 -8.98
C MET A 389 17.76 -4.85 -10.21
N ASP A 390 19.04 -5.19 -10.06
CA ASP A 390 20.01 -5.29 -11.15
C ASP A 390 19.61 -6.38 -12.17
N ASP A 391 19.21 -7.57 -11.70
CA ASP A 391 18.71 -8.66 -12.57
C ASP A 391 17.45 -8.22 -13.33
N ALA A 392 16.55 -7.45 -12.70
CA ALA A 392 15.32 -6.98 -13.31
C ALA A 392 15.56 -5.86 -14.34
N LEU A 393 16.47 -4.92 -14.05
CA LEU A 393 16.93 -3.90 -15.00
C LEU A 393 17.62 -4.56 -16.21
N ALA A 394 18.50 -5.52 -15.97
CA ALA A 394 19.18 -6.28 -17.02
C ALA A 394 18.21 -7.10 -17.90
N LYS A 395 17.16 -7.68 -17.30
CA LYS A 395 16.13 -8.45 -18.02
C LYS A 395 15.16 -7.57 -18.82
N THR A 396 14.86 -6.35 -18.36
CA THR A 396 13.94 -5.42 -19.04
C THR A 396 14.65 -4.47 -20.02
N GLY A 397 15.96 -4.29 -19.88
CA GLY A 397 16.73 -3.29 -20.63
C GLY A 397 16.52 -1.85 -20.11
N LEU A 398 15.88 -1.68 -18.96
CA LEU A 398 15.67 -0.38 -18.32
C LEU A 398 16.94 0.09 -17.59
N THR A 399 17.04 1.40 -17.41
CA THR A 399 18.04 2.05 -16.55
C THR A 399 17.41 2.55 -15.25
N MET A 400 18.23 2.78 -14.23
CA MET A 400 17.79 3.32 -12.93
C MET A 400 16.98 4.63 -13.06
N ALA A 401 17.39 5.50 -13.99
CA ALA A 401 16.71 6.77 -14.31
C ALA A 401 15.26 6.60 -14.82
N GLN A 402 14.89 5.39 -15.27
CA GLN A 402 13.56 5.09 -15.83
C GLN A 402 12.62 4.43 -14.81
N LEU A 403 13.03 4.25 -13.54
CA LEU A 403 12.18 3.62 -12.53
C LEU A 403 11.11 4.54 -11.92
N ASP A 404 11.23 5.86 -12.02
CA ASP A 404 10.13 6.77 -11.67
C ASP A 404 9.08 6.77 -12.81
N CYS A 405 8.26 5.70 -12.83
CA CYS A 405 7.10 5.51 -13.69
C CYS A 405 6.26 4.31 -13.24
N VAL A 406 5.11 4.09 -13.88
CA VAL A 406 4.25 2.91 -13.64
C VAL A 406 5.01 1.58 -13.77
N ALA A 407 5.91 1.44 -14.76
CA ALA A 407 6.71 0.22 -14.93
C ALA A 407 7.65 -0.04 -13.73
N GLY A 408 8.30 1.00 -13.20
CA GLY A 408 9.19 0.86 -12.04
C GLY A 408 8.43 0.57 -10.73
N ARG A 409 7.22 1.14 -10.57
CA ARG A 409 6.31 0.81 -9.46
C ARG A 409 5.87 -0.66 -9.50
N LEU A 410 5.53 -1.18 -10.68
CA LEU A 410 5.25 -2.61 -10.91
C LEU A 410 6.45 -3.50 -10.55
N LEU A 411 7.63 -3.20 -11.09
CA LEU A 411 8.88 -3.93 -10.82
C LEU A 411 9.18 -3.99 -9.32
N ALA A 412 9.31 -2.83 -8.67
CA ALA A 412 9.70 -2.77 -7.26
C ALA A 412 8.68 -3.44 -6.34
N ARG A 413 7.38 -3.22 -6.56
CA ARG A 413 6.30 -3.77 -5.73
C ARG A 413 6.20 -5.30 -5.81
N VAL A 414 6.46 -5.88 -6.98
CA VAL A 414 6.44 -7.35 -7.18
C VAL A 414 7.74 -8.00 -6.67
N LEU A 415 8.90 -7.39 -6.89
CA LEU A 415 10.20 -7.92 -6.42
C LEU A 415 10.34 -7.82 -4.89
N GLU A 416 9.73 -6.82 -4.26
CA GLU A 416 9.63 -6.69 -2.79
C GLU A 416 9.04 -7.95 -2.14
N ALA A 417 8.03 -8.58 -2.76
CA ALA A 417 7.36 -9.75 -2.19
C ALA A 417 8.30 -10.98 -2.11
N ASP A 418 9.24 -11.14 -3.04
CA ASP A 418 10.21 -12.24 -2.99
C ASP A 418 11.24 -12.03 -1.87
N TYR A 419 11.75 -10.80 -1.75
CA TYR A 419 12.66 -10.44 -0.64
C TYR A 419 11.98 -10.53 0.73
N VAL A 420 10.71 -10.15 0.85
CA VAL A 420 9.93 -10.32 2.08
C VAL A 420 9.81 -11.81 2.45
N CYS A 421 9.62 -12.72 1.48
CA CYS A 421 9.65 -14.16 1.76
C CYS A 421 11.00 -14.63 2.33
N ASP A 422 12.14 -14.16 1.79
CA ASP A 422 13.47 -14.46 2.35
C ASP A 422 13.62 -13.96 3.80
N VAL A 423 13.22 -12.71 4.08
CA VAL A 423 13.27 -12.13 5.43
C VAL A 423 12.36 -12.90 6.40
N MET A 424 11.17 -13.31 5.95
CA MET A 424 10.26 -14.13 6.75
C MET A 424 10.85 -15.51 7.07
N GLU A 425 11.52 -16.19 6.12
CA GLU A 425 12.22 -17.44 6.41
C GLU A 425 13.38 -17.23 7.40
N GLN A 426 14.18 -16.16 7.27
CA GLN A 426 15.23 -15.82 8.23
C GLN A 426 14.66 -15.58 9.64
N ASN A 427 13.60 -14.78 9.73
CA ASN A 427 12.98 -14.40 11.00
C ASN A 427 12.29 -15.59 11.69
N PHE A 428 11.71 -16.50 10.89
CA PHE A 428 11.19 -17.78 11.38
C PHE A 428 12.29 -18.64 12.01
N ASN A 429 13.43 -18.79 11.34
CA ASN A 429 14.54 -19.60 11.84
C ASN A 429 15.16 -19.00 13.12
N GLU A 430 15.27 -17.66 13.22
CA GLU A 430 15.70 -16.98 14.45
C GLU A 430 14.73 -17.24 15.62
N LEU A 431 13.42 -17.17 15.36
CA LEU A 431 12.38 -17.41 16.37
C LEU A 431 12.43 -18.86 16.90
N VAL A 432 12.58 -19.84 15.99
CA VAL A 432 12.73 -21.26 16.34
C VAL A 432 13.98 -21.47 17.21
N GLN A 433 15.10 -20.80 16.90
CA GLN A 433 16.32 -20.92 17.72
C GLN A 433 16.14 -20.29 19.11
N LEU A 434 15.51 -19.11 19.22
CA LEU A 434 15.21 -18.49 20.53
C LEU A 434 14.29 -19.36 21.40
N MET A 435 13.36 -20.09 20.78
CA MET A 435 12.49 -21.06 21.48
C MET A 435 13.25 -22.32 21.89
N ALA A 436 14.14 -22.85 21.03
CA ALA A 436 14.97 -24.01 21.34
C ALA A 436 16.01 -23.73 22.45
N ASP A 437 16.45 -22.47 22.57
CA ASP A 437 17.39 -21.99 23.58
C ASP A 437 16.74 -21.65 24.95
N ASP A 438 15.41 -21.75 25.07
CA ASP A 438 14.60 -21.30 26.22
C ASP A 438 14.77 -19.78 26.54
N LYS A 439 14.83 -18.96 25.49
CA LYS A 439 15.04 -17.49 25.54
C LYS A 439 13.87 -16.67 24.98
N ALA A 440 12.77 -17.32 24.59
CA ALA A 440 11.67 -16.68 23.89
C ALA A 440 10.68 -15.98 24.85
N GLU A 441 10.97 -14.72 25.19
CA GLU A 441 10.02 -13.81 25.85
C GLU A 441 9.14 -13.10 24.81
N TYR A 442 7.87 -12.84 25.14
CA TYR A 442 6.87 -12.30 24.19
C TYR A 442 6.31 -10.91 24.54
N TYR A 443 6.54 -10.42 25.76
CA TYR A 443 5.93 -9.19 26.27
C TYR A 443 6.78 -8.52 27.36
N THR A 444 6.95 -7.21 27.25
CA THR A 444 7.55 -6.33 28.27
C THR A 444 6.48 -5.36 28.81
N PRO A 445 6.27 -5.25 30.13
CA PRO A 445 5.31 -4.30 30.70
C PRO A 445 5.80 -2.83 30.60
N ALA A 446 4.85 -1.88 30.64
CA ALA A 446 5.12 -0.45 30.64
C ALA A 446 6.03 0.00 31.80
N ALA A 447 7.06 0.80 31.49
CA ALA A 447 7.97 1.37 32.49
C ALA A 447 7.47 2.71 33.06
N ARG A 448 6.60 3.41 32.31
CA ARG A 448 5.90 4.64 32.69
C ARG A 448 4.50 4.65 32.04
N THR A 449 3.59 5.45 32.59
CA THR A 449 2.21 5.64 32.08
C THR A 449 1.97 7.04 31.52
N THR A 450 3.03 7.84 31.36
CA THR A 450 2.99 9.22 30.85
C THR A 450 4.22 9.47 29.98
N GLY A 451 4.02 10.06 28.80
CA GLY A 451 5.06 10.36 27.83
C GLY A 451 4.51 10.84 26.50
N GLU A 452 5.38 11.34 25.62
CA GLU A 452 5.11 11.52 24.19
C GLU A 452 5.82 10.38 23.43
N GLY A 453 5.29 9.94 22.29
CA GLY A 453 5.87 8.84 21.52
C GLY A 453 5.63 8.91 20.01
N LEU A 454 6.57 8.36 19.24
CA LEU A 454 6.56 8.37 17.78
C LEU A 454 6.77 6.96 17.19
N GLY A 455 5.74 6.43 16.55
CA GLY A 455 5.82 5.21 15.75
C GLY A 455 6.15 5.53 14.30
N LEU A 456 7.34 5.12 13.85
CA LEU A 456 7.73 5.11 12.42
C LEU A 456 7.84 3.66 11.93
N TRP A 457 7.03 3.31 10.95
CA TRP A 457 6.90 1.98 10.36
C TRP A 457 6.40 2.12 8.92
N GLU A 458 6.09 1.02 8.23
CA GLU A 458 5.41 1.08 6.95
C GLU A 458 4.26 0.10 6.84
N ALA A 459 3.23 0.50 6.10
CA ALA A 459 2.26 -0.43 5.53
C ALA A 459 2.73 -0.87 4.14
N PRO A 460 2.08 -1.85 3.49
CA PRO A 460 2.42 -2.24 2.13
C PRO A 460 2.41 -1.07 1.14
N ARG A 461 1.68 0.01 1.43
CA ARG A 461 1.56 1.24 0.62
C ARG A 461 2.62 2.31 0.90
N GLY A 462 3.53 2.12 1.85
CA GLY A 462 4.67 3.01 2.12
C GLY A 462 4.79 3.48 3.58
N ALA A 463 5.48 4.61 3.75
CA ALA A 463 5.73 5.35 5.00
C ALA A 463 4.46 5.60 5.85
N LEU A 464 4.44 5.07 7.08
CA LEU A 464 3.35 5.19 8.04
C LEU A 464 3.87 5.73 9.39
N LEU A 465 3.33 6.88 9.80
CA LEU A 465 3.63 7.57 11.07
C LEU A 465 2.38 7.61 11.94
N HIS A 466 2.47 7.14 13.17
CA HIS A 466 1.53 7.46 14.24
C HIS A 466 2.28 8.17 15.37
N THR A 467 1.69 9.18 16.00
CA THR A 467 2.27 9.82 17.19
C THR A 467 1.18 10.12 18.21
N GLU A 468 1.51 9.91 19.49
CA GLU A 468 0.59 10.13 20.60
C GLU A 468 1.28 10.80 21.80
N LYS A 469 0.47 11.49 22.60
CA LYS A 469 0.85 12.01 23.91
C LYS A 469 -0.08 11.37 24.94
N VAL A 470 0.49 10.88 26.03
CA VAL A 470 -0.20 10.06 27.03
C VAL A 470 0.04 10.63 28.41
N GLU A 471 -1.03 10.79 29.19
CA GLU A 471 -1.00 11.21 30.59
C GLU A 471 -1.76 10.20 31.46
N ASN A 472 -1.07 9.52 32.37
CA ASN A 472 -1.66 8.60 33.35
C ASN A 472 -2.51 7.48 32.70
N ASP A 473 -1.96 6.82 31.68
CA ASP A 473 -2.61 5.78 30.86
C ASP A 473 -3.77 6.29 29.97
N VAL A 474 -3.87 7.61 29.74
CA VAL A 474 -4.86 8.23 28.84
C VAL A 474 -4.18 9.02 27.72
N VAL A 475 -4.48 8.67 26.47
CA VAL A 475 -4.09 9.41 25.26
C VAL A 475 -4.74 10.80 25.29
N THR A 476 -3.94 11.85 25.39
CA THR A 476 -4.38 13.26 25.36
C THR A 476 -4.29 13.88 23.97
N HIS A 477 -3.44 13.32 23.09
CA HIS A 477 -3.24 13.73 21.71
C HIS A 477 -2.92 12.51 20.84
N TYR A 478 -3.44 12.46 19.61
CA TYR A 478 -3.12 11.44 18.61
C TYR A 478 -3.18 12.05 17.21
N GLN A 479 -2.15 11.81 16.38
CA GLN A 479 -2.10 12.22 14.97
C GLN A 479 -1.45 11.11 14.14
N GLU A 480 -1.82 11.02 12.85
CA GLU A 480 -1.28 10.01 11.93
C GLU A 480 -1.05 10.57 10.52
N ILE A 481 0.06 10.14 9.91
CA ILE A 481 0.34 10.36 8.49
C ILE A 481 0.54 8.99 7.86
N ILE A 482 -0.48 8.55 7.12
CA ILE A 482 -0.50 7.22 6.52
C ILE A 482 0.02 7.28 5.07
N PRO A 483 0.36 6.16 4.42
CA PRO A 483 1.15 6.20 3.18
C PRO A 483 0.44 6.86 2.01
N SER A 484 -0.85 6.55 1.82
CA SER A 484 -1.65 7.18 0.78
C SER A 484 -1.95 8.66 1.05
N THR A 485 -1.70 9.21 2.24
CA THR A 485 -1.78 10.67 2.47
C THR A 485 -0.58 11.38 1.86
N TRP A 486 0.58 10.72 1.76
CA TRP A 486 1.69 11.20 0.93
C TRP A 486 1.29 11.18 -0.55
N ASN A 487 0.88 10.02 -1.08
CA ASN A 487 0.63 9.87 -2.52
C ASN A 487 -0.59 10.66 -3.03
N LEU A 488 -1.68 10.68 -2.24
CA LEU A 488 -2.94 11.41 -2.53
C LEU A 488 -2.97 12.80 -1.86
N SER A 489 -1.80 13.33 -1.50
CA SER A 489 -1.69 14.71 -1.03
C SER A 489 -2.31 15.65 -2.06
N PRO A 490 -3.10 16.65 -1.64
CA PRO A 490 -3.42 17.76 -2.52
C PRO A 490 -2.22 18.68 -2.72
N THR A 491 -2.42 19.68 -3.56
CA THR A 491 -1.59 20.86 -3.70
C THR A 491 -1.49 21.61 -2.35
N ASP A 492 -0.29 22.10 -2.01
CA ASP A 492 -0.04 22.84 -0.76
C ASP A 492 -0.30 24.35 -0.86
N GLY A 493 -0.20 25.06 0.26
CA GLY A 493 -0.38 26.53 0.32
C GLY A 493 0.69 27.36 -0.42
N LYS A 494 1.72 26.73 -1.01
CA LYS A 494 2.68 27.39 -1.93
C LYS A 494 2.28 27.19 -3.40
N GLY A 495 1.40 26.23 -3.69
CA GLY A 495 1.03 25.81 -5.05
C GLY A 495 1.81 24.61 -5.60
N ASN A 496 2.53 23.85 -4.75
CA ASN A 496 3.18 22.62 -5.21
C ASN A 496 2.19 21.44 -5.16
N PRO A 497 1.97 20.70 -6.26
CA PRO A 497 1.07 19.54 -6.29
C PRO A 497 1.55 18.41 -5.36
N GLY A 498 0.63 17.49 -5.01
CA GLY A 498 1.04 16.22 -4.43
C GLY A 498 1.57 15.23 -5.47
N PRO A 499 2.14 14.07 -5.05
CA PRO A 499 2.78 13.11 -5.94
C PRO A 499 1.85 12.61 -7.05
N LEU A 500 0.63 12.15 -6.73
CA LEU A 500 -0.29 11.67 -7.77
C LEU A 500 -0.80 12.79 -8.68
N GLU A 501 -1.01 14.00 -8.15
CA GLU A 501 -1.38 15.17 -8.96
C GLU A 501 -0.28 15.50 -9.97
N HIS A 502 1.00 15.48 -9.53
CA HIS A 502 2.16 15.64 -10.41
C HIS A 502 2.24 14.54 -11.47
N MET A 503 2.15 13.26 -11.07
CA MET A 503 2.27 12.12 -11.99
C MET A 503 1.22 12.14 -13.12
N LEU A 504 0.04 12.72 -12.87
CA LEU A 504 -1.01 12.84 -13.88
C LEU A 504 -0.71 13.91 -14.94
N LEU A 505 0.09 14.93 -14.64
CA LEU A 505 0.38 16.04 -15.57
C LEU A 505 1.08 15.55 -16.85
N GLY A 506 0.63 16.06 -18.00
CA GLY A 506 1.17 15.71 -19.31
C GLY A 506 0.78 14.31 -19.83
N THR A 507 0.05 13.51 -19.04
CA THR A 507 -0.47 12.20 -19.44
C THR A 507 -1.39 12.32 -20.65
N THR A 508 -1.23 11.42 -21.62
CA THR A 508 -2.08 11.37 -22.82
C THR A 508 -3.47 10.84 -22.48
N VAL A 509 -4.51 11.51 -22.97
CA VAL A 509 -5.92 11.10 -22.83
C VAL A 509 -6.51 10.88 -24.22
N THR A 510 -6.66 9.61 -24.62
CA THR A 510 -7.21 9.21 -25.93
C THR A 510 -8.73 9.21 -25.95
N ASP A 511 -9.36 8.84 -24.84
CA ASP A 511 -10.80 8.90 -24.60
C ASP A 511 -11.05 9.71 -23.31
N ILE A 512 -11.85 10.78 -23.41
CA ILE A 512 -12.14 11.70 -22.30
C ILE A 512 -13.11 11.07 -21.28
N ASP A 513 -13.95 10.13 -21.73
CA ASP A 513 -14.91 9.39 -20.90
C ASP A 513 -14.28 8.12 -20.30
N LYS A 514 -13.10 7.71 -20.79
CA LYS A 514 -12.34 6.53 -20.35
C LYS A 514 -10.82 6.77 -20.31
N PRO A 515 -10.30 7.65 -19.43
CA PRO A 515 -8.88 7.97 -19.35
C PRO A 515 -8.04 6.83 -18.72
N LEU A 516 -7.88 5.73 -19.45
CA LEU A 516 -7.28 4.48 -18.96
C LEU A 516 -5.84 4.64 -18.45
N ASP A 517 -5.00 5.42 -19.14
CA ASP A 517 -3.61 5.65 -18.71
C ASP A 517 -3.53 6.51 -17.44
N ALA A 518 -4.48 7.42 -17.22
CA ALA A 518 -4.60 8.14 -15.95
C ALA A 518 -4.97 7.17 -14.81
N VAL A 519 -5.89 6.23 -15.06
CA VAL A 519 -6.27 5.19 -14.09
C VAL A 519 -5.13 4.19 -13.82
N ARG A 520 -4.32 3.84 -14.81
CA ARG A 520 -3.06 3.05 -14.62
C ARG A 520 -2.10 3.75 -13.67
N ILE A 521 -1.91 5.07 -13.81
CA ILE A 521 -1.08 5.88 -12.89
C ILE A 521 -1.69 5.84 -11.48
N VAL A 522 -3.00 6.08 -11.35
CA VAL A 522 -3.70 6.06 -10.06
C VAL A 522 -3.58 4.70 -9.36
N HIS A 523 -3.73 3.58 -10.07
CA HIS A 523 -3.55 2.25 -9.46
C HIS A 523 -2.08 1.91 -9.18
N SER A 524 -1.12 2.51 -9.89
CA SER A 524 0.31 2.22 -9.68
C SER A 524 0.83 2.62 -8.29
N VAL A 525 0.19 3.59 -7.64
CA VAL A 525 0.50 4.05 -6.27
C VAL A 525 -0.33 3.36 -5.17
N ASP A 526 -1.10 2.32 -5.53
CA ASP A 526 -1.98 1.50 -4.67
C ASP A 526 -2.77 2.32 -3.63
N PRO A 527 -3.71 3.19 -4.07
CA PRO A 527 -4.33 4.18 -3.19
C PRO A 527 -5.30 3.54 -2.20
N CYS A 528 -5.11 3.88 -0.92
CA CYS A 528 -6.04 3.57 0.16
C CYS A 528 -6.61 4.87 0.71
N THR A 529 -7.83 5.19 0.30
CA THR A 529 -8.48 6.41 0.79
C THR A 529 -9.10 6.22 2.16
N ALA A 530 -9.67 5.08 2.57
CA ALA A 530 -10.14 4.96 3.96
C ALA A 530 -8.98 5.05 4.96
N CYS A 531 -7.76 4.70 4.52
CA CYS A 531 -6.53 5.09 5.23
C CYS A 531 -6.42 6.63 5.31
N ALA A 532 -6.27 7.31 4.17
CA ALA A 532 -5.84 8.72 4.10
C ALA A 532 -6.93 9.75 4.47
N CYS A 533 -8.19 9.32 4.40
CA CYS A 533 -9.42 10.07 4.40
C CYS A 533 -10.49 9.15 5.02
N HIS A 534 -10.94 9.35 6.26
CA HIS A 534 -11.51 8.22 7.00
C HIS A 534 -12.99 7.77 6.62
N VAL A 535 -14.13 8.16 7.27
CA VAL A 535 -15.59 8.02 6.83
C VAL A 535 -16.61 8.89 7.63
N THR A 536 -17.45 9.71 6.96
CA THR A 536 -18.46 10.61 7.60
C THR A 536 -19.90 10.15 7.35
N GLU A 537 -20.79 10.14 8.38
CA GLU A 537 -22.26 10.13 8.16
C GLU A 537 -22.81 11.56 8.30
N PRO A 538 -23.60 12.09 7.34
CA PRO A 538 -24.33 13.34 7.52
C PRO A 538 -25.29 13.25 8.70
N ALA A 539 -25.18 14.18 9.66
CA ALA A 539 -25.70 14.03 11.02
C ALA A 539 -27.17 13.59 11.12
N THR A 540 -27.39 12.32 11.46
CA THR A 540 -28.72 11.73 11.70
C THR A 540 -29.30 12.06 13.09
N GLY A 541 -28.68 12.98 13.84
CA GLY A 541 -29.12 13.44 15.17
C GLY A 541 -28.89 12.46 16.31
N LYS A 542 -28.09 11.40 16.08
CA LYS A 542 -27.76 10.37 17.07
C LYS A 542 -26.44 10.67 17.77
N SER A 543 -26.38 10.45 19.08
CA SER A 543 -25.13 10.39 19.83
C SER A 543 -24.65 8.94 19.97
N PHE A 544 -23.33 8.74 20.02
CA PHE A 544 -22.73 7.47 20.45
C PHE A 544 -22.30 7.59 21.91
N HIS A 545 -22.66 6.61 22.73
CA HIS A 545 -22.20 6.49 24.11
C HIS A 545 -21.54 5.11 24.27
N THR A 546 -20.25 5.09 24.57
CA THR A 546 -19.53 3.84 24.86
C THR A 546 -19.97 3.29 26.20
N VAL A 547 -20.62 2.13 26.22
CA VAL A 547 -21.01 1.43 27.45
C VAL A 547 -20.02 0.30 27.70
N THR A 548 -19.05 0.51 28.59
CA THR A 548 -18.10 -0.50 29.06
C THR A 548 -18.77 -1.49 30.01
N SER A 549 -19.60 -2.38 29.46
CA SER A 549 -20.09 -3.58 30.14
C SER A 549 -19.10 -4.75 29.90
N PRO A 550 -18.48 -5.33 30.94
CA PRO A 550 -17.60 -6.49 30.78
C PRO A 550 -18.36 -7.80 30.43
N TRP A 551 -19.68 -7.74 30.23
CA TRP A 551 -20.54 -8.91 29.99
C TRP A 551 -21.37 -8.83 28.70
N GLY A 552 -21.11 -7.83 27.84
CA GLY A 552 -21.88 -7.64 26.60
C GLY A 552 -23.27 -7.05 26.83
N VAL A 553 -24.16 -7.24 25.86
CA VAL A 553 -25.47 -6.58 25.75
C VAL A 553 -26.59 -7.46 26.32
N MET A 554 -27.48 -6.85 27.11
CA MET A 554 -28.88 -7.26 27.32
C MET A 554 -29.79 -6.13 26.85
#